data_AF-A0A970SFP5-F1
#
_entry.id   AF-A0A970SFP5-F1
#
_cell.length_a   1.000
_cell.length_b   1.000
_cell.length_c   1.000
_cell.angle_alpha   90.00
_cell.angle_beta   90.00
_cell.angle_gamma   90.00
#
_symmetry.space_group_name_H-M   'P 1'
#
loop_
_entity.id
_entity.type
_entity.pdbx_description
1 polymer ?
#
loop_
_entity_poly.entity_id
_entity_poly.type
_entity_poly.pdbx_seq_one_letter_code
_entity_poly.pdbx_strand_id
1 'polypeptide(L)' 'IDEDSFYIVSPAGSIGLCEDGEDIDWLFLSNGAPNEDLPLIYQTATQVKFCMKCGSGVVSGARFCGKCGNRL' A
#
# COMPACT_ATOMS: atom_id res chain seq x y z
N ILE A 1 -11.51 -18.04 -5.27
CA ILE A 1 -10.78 -16.89 -5.84
C ILE A 1 -10.85 -17.11 -7.33
N ASP A 2 -11.48 -16.19 -8.04
CA ASP A 2 -11.39 -16.19 -9.50
C ASP A 2 -9.93 -15.94 -9.91
N GLU A 3 -9.58 -16.27 -11.14
CA GLU A 3 -8.18 -16.28 -11.63
C GLU A 3 -7.49 -14.90 -11.49
N ASP A 4 -8.27 -13.83 -11.35
CA ASP A 4 -7.82 -12.44 -11.28
C ASP A 4 -8.00 -11.77 -9.90
N SER A 5 -8.33 -12.51 -8.82
CA SER A 5 -8.43 -11.93 -7.47
C SER A 5 -7.06 -11.84 -6.77
N PHE A 6 -6.74 -10.70 -6.14
CA PHE A 6 -5.49 -10.52 -5.39
C PHE A 6 -5.67 -9.67 -4.13
N TYR A 7 -4.79 -9.90 -3.14
CA TYR A 7 -4.75 -9.09 -1.92
C TYR A 7 -3.93 -7.82 -2.14
N ILE A 8 -4.40 -6.72 -1.56
CA ILE A 8 -3.68 -5.45 -1.52
C ILE A 8 -3.44 -4.99 -0.09
N VAL A 9 -2.38 -4.20 0.09
CA VAL A 9 -2.01 -3.61 1.38
C VAL A 9 -1.89 -2.10 1.22
N SER A 10 -2.68 -1.37 1.99
CA SER A 10 -2.62 0.09 2.06
C SER A 10 -1.30 0.58 2.70
N PRO A 11 -0.90 1.84 2.48
CA PRO A 11 0.29 2.42 3.11
C PRO A 11 0.33 2.32 4.64
N ALA A 12 -0.81 2.39 5.33
CA ALA A 12 -0.83 2.21 6.79
C ALA A 12 -0.96 0.75 7.25
N GLY A 13 -1.06 -0.20 6.32
CA GLY A 13 -1.05 -1.64 6.60
C GLY A 13 -2.41 -2.30 6.72
N SER A 14 -3.50 -1.58 6.39
CA SER A 14 -4.81 -2.20 6.16
C SER A 14 -4.71 -3.18 4.98
N ILE A 15 -5.42 -4.30 5.04
CA ILE A 15 -5.38 -5.39 4.04
C ILE A 15 -6.77 -5.53 3.42
N GLY A 16 -6.82 -5.50 2.09
CA GLY A 16 -8.05 -5.68 1.32
C GLY A 16 -7.92 -6.78 0.27
N LEU A 17 -9.05 -7.30 -0.18
CA LEU A 17 -9.16 -8.21 -1.30
C LEU A 17 -9.73 -7.44 -2.49
N CYS A 18 -9.06 -7.54 -3.64
CA CYS A 18 -9.56 -7.03 -4.90
C CYS A 18 -10.14 -8.19 -5.70
N GLU A 19 -11.42 -8.11 -6.06
CA GLU A 19 -12.09 -9.06 -6.96
C GLU A 19 -12.15 -8.47 -8.38
N ASP A 20 -11.71 -9.24 -9.39
CA ASP A 20 -11.70 -8.84 -10.81
C ASP A 20 -10.92 -7.55 -11.16
N GLY A 21 -10.12 -7.01 -10.23
CA GLY A 21 -9.35 -5.78 -10.47
C GLY A 21 -10.16 -4.48 -10.38
N GLU A 22 -11.42 -4.53 -9.92
CA GLU A 22 -12.31 -3.37 -9.87
C GLU A 22 -12.52 -2.86 -8.44
N ASP A 23 -13.19 -3.64 -7.58
CA ASP A 23 -13.56 -3.24 -6.22
C ASP A 23 -12.68 -3.85 -5.13
N ILE A 24 -12.46 -3.08 -4.07
CA ILE A 24 -11.64 -3.49 -2.91
C ILE A 24 -12.55 -3.68 -1.70
N ASP A 25 -12.60 -4.90 -1.19
CA ASP A 25 -13.17 -5.20 0.12
C ASP A 25 -12.08 -5.18 1.20
N TRP A 26 -12.15 -4.23 2.14
CA TRP A 26 -11.15 -4.06 3.19
C TRP A 26 -11.43 -4.99 4.38
N LEU A 27 -10.73 -6.12 4.41
CA LEU A 27 -10.90 -7.17 5.42
C LEU A 27 -10.29 -6.80 6.78
N PHE A 28 -9.16 -6.07 6.79
CA PHE A 28 -8.46 -5.68 8.01
C PHE A 28 -8.05 -4.22 7.97
N LEU A 29 -8.47 -3.43 8.97
CA LEU A 29 -8.08 -2.03 9.13
C LEU A 29 -6.92 -1.92 10.13
N SER A 30 -5.86 -1.19 9.76
CA SER A 30 -4.72 -0.97 10.64
C SER A 30 -5.01 0.05 11.73
N ASN A 31 -4.63 -0.25 12.97
CA ASN A 31 -4.71 0.71 14.09
C ASN A 31 -3.69 1.87 13.95
N GLY A 32 -2.73 1.77 13.03
CA GLY A 32 -1.74 2.81 12.78
C GLY A 32 -2.31 4.08 12.12
N ALA A 33 -3.44 3.96 11.42
CA ALA A 33 -4.17 5.07 10.81
C ALA A 33 -5.67 4.73 10.73
N PRO A 34 -6.42 4.85 11.83
CA PRO A 34 -7.83 4.43 11.91
C PRO A 34 -8.78 5.28 11.05
N ASN A 35 -8.29 6.36 10.45
CA ASN A 35 -9.02 7.28 9.59
C ASN A 35 -8.36 7.43 8.21
N GLU A 36 -7.58 6.43 7.78
CA GLU A 36 -7.04 6.38 6.43
C GLU A 36 -8.19 6.37 5.41
N ASP A 37 -8.14 7.28 4.43
CA ASP A 37 -9.05 7.29 3.29
C ASP A 37 -8.63 6.16 2.34
N LEU A 38 -9.26 5.01 2.53
CA LEU A 38 -8.96 3.81 1.77
C LEU A 38 -9.75 3.84 0.44
N PRO A 39 -9.09 3.64 -0.71
CA PRO A 39 -9.78 3.62 -2.00
C PRO A 39 -10.74 2.43 -2.06
N LEU A 40 -11.93 2.68 -2.62
CA LEU A 40 -12.97 1.66 -2.81
C LEU A 40 -12.75 0.84 -4.09
N ILE A 41 -11.96 1.37 -5.03
CA ILE A 41 -11.63 0.72 -6.30
C ILE A 41 -10.12 0.53 -6.45
N TYR A 42 -9.71 -0.58 -7.05
CA TYR A 42 -8.32 -0.82 -7.34
C TYR A 42 -7.88 0.09 -8.49
N GLN A 43 -7.08 1.07 -8.13
CA GLN A 43 -6.29 1.81 -9.09
C GLN A 43 -4.91 1.20 -9.09
N THR A 44 -4.25 1.14 -10.25
CA THR A 44 -2.80 0.88 -10.35
C THR A 44 -2.06 2.08 -9.77
N ALA A 45 -2.24 2.31 -8.47
CA ALA A 45 -1.61 3.34 -7.71
C ALA A 45 -0.12 3.02 -7.68
N THR A 46 0.67 4.05 -7.96
CA THR A 46 2.13 4.04 -7.93
C THR A 46 2.62 3.16 -6.79
N GLN A 47 3.31 2.05 -7.10
CA GLN A 47 3.89 1.15 -6.10
C GLN A 47 4.75 1.97 -5.13
N VAL A 48 4.21 2.21 -3.93
CA VAL A 48 4.95 2.89 -2.87
C VAL A 48 6.04 1.93 -2.44
N LYS A 49 7.29 2.30 -2.72
CA LYS A 49 8.43 1.54 -2.24
C LYS A 49 8.60 1.85 -0.75
N PHE A 50 9.14 0.91 0.01
CA PHE A 50 9.49 1.14 1.40
C PHE A 50 11.01 1.07 1.59
N CYS A 51 11.53 1.93 2.45
CA CYS A 51 12.95 1.91 2.78
C CYS A 51 13.26 0.64 3.60
N MET A 52 14.10 -0.25 3.07
CA MET A 52 14.48 -1.49 3.77
C MET A 52 15.17 -1.28 5.13
N LYS A 53 15.73 -0.09 5.36
CA LYS A 53 16.40 0.23 6.64
C LYS A 53 15.43 0.65 7.74
N CYS A 54 14.39 1.41 7.41
CA CYS A 54 13.54 2.06 8.41
C CYS A 54 12.03 1.90 8.19
N GLY A 55 11.63 1.20 7.12
CA GLY A 55 10.24 0.93 6.79
C GLY A 55 9.43 2.12 6.30
N SER A 56 10.02 3.31 6.14
CA SER A 56 9.26 4.47 5.66
C SER A 56 8.90 4.34 4.18
N GLY A 57 7.69 4.73 3.81
CA GLY A 57 7.31 4.90 2.40
C GLY A 57 8.27 5.87 1.69
N VAL A 58 8.62 5.54 0.46
CA VAL A 58 9.50 6.32 -0.40
C VAL A 58 8.88 6.55 -1.75
N VAL A 59 9.01 7.79 -2.20
CA VAL A 59 8.47 8.25 -3.47
C VAL A 59 9.20 7.60 -4.64
N SER A 60 8.46 7.31 -5.70
CA SER A 60 9.02 6.75 -6.93
C SER A 60 10.10 7.67 -7.51
N GLY A 61 11.25 7.08 -7.83
CA GLY A 61 12.41 7.81 -8.34
C GLY A 61 13.34 8.42 -7.28
N ALA A 62 13.02 8.31 -5.98
CA ALA A 62 13.93 8.75 -4.93
C ALA A 62 15.20 7.89 -4.88
N ARG A 63 16.36 8.55 -4.77
CA ARG A 63 17.67 7.89 -4.62
C ARG A 63 18.04 7.63 -3.14
N PHE A 64 17.45 8.40 -2.23
CA PHE A 64 17.70 8.35 -0.79
C PHE A 64 16.40 8.46 -0.01
N CYS A 65 16.35 7.82 1.15
CA CYS A 65 15.22 7.86 2.07
C CYS A 65 15.12 9.24 2.70
N GLY A 66 13.98 9.93 2.51
CA GLY A 66 13.73 11.23 3.14
C GLY A 66 13.65 11.19 4.67
N LYS A 67 13.42 10.01 5.28
CA LYS A 67 13.32 9.85 6.74
C LYS A 67 14.65 9.52 7.40
N CYS A 68 15.42 8.57 6.85
CA CYS A 68 16.64 8.05 7.50
C CYS A 68 17.94 8.25 6.71
N GLY A 69 17.87 8.85 5.51
CA GLY A 69 19.02 9.15 4.67
C GLY A 69 19.66 7.94 3.99
N ASN A 70 19.15 6.72 4.19
CA ASN A 70 19.71 5.53 3.54
C ASN A 70 19.50 5.58 2.02
N ARG A 71 20.44 5.04 1.26
CA ARG A 71 20.26 4.83 -0.18
C ARG A 71 19.11 3.83 -0.43
N LEU A 72 18.26 4.15 -1.40
CA LEU A 72 17.09 3.33 -1.78
C LEU A 72 17.40 2.39 -2.93
#